data_AF-A0A8K0ZYM3-F1
#
_entry.id   AF-A0A8K0ZYM3-F1
#
_cell.length_a   1.000
_cell.length_b   1.000
_cell.length_c   1.000
_cell.angle_alpha   90.00
_cell.angle_beta   90.00
_cell.angle_gamma   90.00
#
_symmetry.space_group_name_H-M   'P 1'
#
loop_
_entity.id
_entity.type
_entity.pdbx_description
1 polymer ?
#
loop_
_entity_poly.entity_id
_entity_poly.type
_entity_poly.pdbx_seq_one_letter_code
_entity_poly.pdbx_strand_id
1 'polypeptide(L)'
;ITSPFAYPKILTTRRVLVVIGFVWLYAATISSSRFLDWQFPNYLWFVPTVSFFLPLLIMLVMYTRIYLVARYHARRIGRNYATDIKAAKTIAVVIGGFVICWLPFFVVVLSVANRTPTHVTFFNVAKWLEYLNSCLNPVIYTCSNRTYRSAFKKLFRRCREKIRREDSDALAGVSTWKTVAETHAITHREASSDQSGLITPSNGKAIEDAINENVPLKDKHCEI
;
A
#
# COMPACT_ATOMS: atom_id res chain seq x y z
N ILE A 1 -5.03 30.81 -8.06
CA ILE A 1 -6.50 31.00 -8.17
C ILE A 1 -6.82 32.31 -8.91
N THR A 2 -5.95 33.32 -8.85
CA THR A 2 -6.07 34.59 -9.58
C THR A 2 -5.71 34.53 -11.08
N SER A 3 -5.12 33.44 -11.59
CA SER A 3 -4.82 33.27 -13.03
C SER A 3 -4.41 31.82 -13.36
N PRO A 4 -5.33 30.97 -13.85
CA PRO A 4 -5.08 29.53 -14.03
C PRO A 4 -4.01 29.17 -15.07
N PHE A 5 -3.73 30.06 -16.03
CA PHE A 5 -2.70 29.83 -17.07
C PHE A 5 -1.31 30.43 -16.76
N ALA A 6 -1.19 31.27 -15.72
CA ALA A 6 0.08 31.86 -15.30
C ALA A 6 0.72 31.15 -14.08
N TYR A 7 0.03 30.18 -13.47
CA TYR A 7 0.53 29.43 -12.33
C TYR A 7 1.89 28.73 -12.57
N PRO A 8 2.15 28.06 -13.71
CA PRO A 8 3.48 27.52 -14.01
C PRO A 8 4.54 28.59 -14.30
N LYS A 9 4.16 29.85 -14.55
CA LYS A 9 5.08 30.98 -14.77
C LYS A 9 5.45 31.73 -13.48
N ILE A 10 4.60 31.64 -12.43
CA ILE A 10 4.76 32.37 -11.15
C ILE A 10 5.47 31.52 -10.09
N LEU A 11 5.28 30.19 -10.13
CA LEU A 11 6.08 29.22 -9.38
C LEU A 11 7.33 28.86 -10.18
N THR A 12 8.25 29.82 -10.26
CA THR A 12 9.59 29.55 -10.80
C THR A 12 10.24 28.44 -9.98
N THR A 13 10.72 27.38 -10.63
CA THR A 13 11.39 26.22 -10.01
C THR A 13 12.45 26.67 -9.00
N ARG A 14 13.18 27.75 -9.30
CA ARG A 14 14.18 28.36 -8.40
C ARG A 14 13.61 28.76 -7.03
N ARG A 15 12.42 29.37 -6.97
CA ARG A 15 11.76 29.74 -5.71
C ARG A 15 11.33 28.51 -4.91
N VAL A 16 10.84 27.47 -5.59
CA VAL A 16 10.45 26.20 -4.95
C VAL A 16 11.67 25.51 -4.34
N LEU A 17 12.78 25.43 -5.08
CA LEU A 17 14.02 24.86 -4.59
C LEU A 17 14.57 25.62 -3.37
N VAL A 18 14.51 26.96 -3.40
CA VAL A 18 14.91 27.79 -2.25
C VAL A 18 14.04 27.50 -1.02
N VAL A 19 12.71 27.42 -1.18
CA VAL A 19 11.79 27.08 -0.07
C VAL A 19 12.09 25.69 0.48
N ILE A 20 12.29 24.69 -0.37
CA ILE A 20 12.66 23.33 0.04
C ILE A 20 13.98 23.37 0.84
N GLY A 21 14.98 24.11 0.36
CA GLY A 21 16.25 24.31 1.07
C GLY A 21 16.05 24.88 2.48
N PHE A 22 15.22 25.92 2.63
CA PHE A 22 14.89 26.47 3.96
C PHE A 22 14.18 25.45 4.87
N VAL A 23 13.27 24.63 4.33
CA VAL A 23 12.59 23.58 5.11
C VAL A 23 13.57 22.52 5.60
N TRP A 24 14.53 22.10 4.75
CA TRP A 24 15.57 21.17 5.15
C TRP A 24 16.52 21.75 6.20
N LEU A 25 16.95 23.00 6.03
CA LEU A 25 17.75 23.70 7.02
C LEU A 25 17.02 23.81 8.35
N TYR A 26 15.74 24.17 8.32
CA TYR A 26 14.89 24.19 9.51
C TYR A 26 14.88 22.81 10.19
N ALA A 27 14.58 21.74 9.45
CA ALA A 27 14.57 20.38 10.00
C ALA A 27 15.93 19.98 10.61
N ALA A 28 17.04 20.33 9.96
CA ALA A 28 18.38 20.12 10.48
C ALA A 28 18.61 20.88 11.79
N THR A 29 18.24 22.17 11.85
CA THR A 29 18.40 22.98 13.07
C THR A 29 17.59 22.42 14.24
N ILE A 30 16.34 22.01 14.02
CA ILE A 30 15.51 21.38 15.06
C ILE A 30 16.12 20.06 15.51
N SER A 31 16.64 19.24 14.59
CA SER A 31 17.32 17.99 14.94
C SER A 31 18.59 18.22 15.74
N SER A 32 19.39 19.23 15.35
CA SER A 32 20.62 19.61 16.04
C SER A 32 20.38 20.24 17.40
N SER A 33 19.20 20.84 17.64
CA SER A 33 18.85 21.43 18.93
C SER A 33 18.95 20.43 20.08
N ARG A 34 18.79 19.13 19.81
CA ARG A 34 18.92 18.06 20.81
C ARG A 34 20.32 17.95 21.43
N PHE A 35 21.36 18.39 20.73
CA PHE A 35 22.75 18.35 21.22
C PHE A 35 23.09 19.49 22.18
N LEU A 36 22.21 20.48 22.34
CA LEU A 36 22.37 21.49 23.38
C LEU A 36 22.00 20.89 24.74
N ASP A 37 22.69 21.27 25.82
CA ASP A 37 22.36 20.81 27.17
C ASP A 37 21.09 21.50 27.69
N TRP A 38 19.93 20.95 27.29
CA TRP A 38 18.63 21.44 27.75
C TRP A 38 18.34 21.00 29.18
N GLN A 39 17.99 21.96 30.03
CA GLN A 39 17.45 21.65 31.35
C GLN A 39 16.02 21.09 31.24
N PHE A 40 15.72 20.05 32.03
CA PHE A 40 14.37 19.52 32.12
C PHE A 40 13.43 20.55 32.79
N PRO A 41 12.21 20.82 32.26
CA PRO A 41 11.54 20.19 31.11
C PRO A 41 11.60 20.99 29.78
N ASN A 42 12.50 21.98 29.65
CA ASN A 42 12.46 23.00 28.58
C ASN A 42 12.44 22.41 27.16
N TYR A 43 13.24 21.37 26.89
CA TYR A 43 13.25 20.68 25.60
C TYR A 43 11.89 20.09 25.22
N LEU A 44 11.15 19.57 26.21
CA LEU A 44 9.85 18.92 26.02
C LEU A 44 8.74 19.93 25.71
N TRP A 45 8.91 21.20 26.07
CA TRP A 45 8.02 22.29 25.65
C TRP A 45 8.42 22.89 24.29
N PHE A 46 9.73 22.96 24.05
CA PHE A 46 10.28 23.46 22.81
C PHE A 46 9.85 22.61 21.60
N VAL A 47 10.05 21.28 21.69
CA VAL A 47 9.81 20.36 20.56
C VAL A 47 8.36 20.41 20.03
N PRO A 48 7.29 20.29 20.85
CA PRO A 48 5.92 20.46 20.37
C PRO A 48 5.66 21.85 19.79
N THR A 49 6.25 22.90 20.36
CA THR A 49 6.05 24.27 19.91
C THR A 49 6.55 24.46 18.48
N VAL A 50 7.79 24.05 18.22
CA VAL A 50 8.43 24.24 16.92
C VAL A 50 7.99 23.20 15.89
N SER A 51 7.71 21.96 16.30
CA SER A 51 7.40 20.87 15.35
C SER A 51 5.92 20.67 15.07
N PHE A 52 5.03 21.10 15.98
CA PHE A 52 3.59 20.92 15.83
C PHE A 52 2.84 22.24 15.75
N PHE A 53 2.90 23.05 16.81
CA PHE A 53 2.06 24.25 16.92
C PHE A 53 2.44 25.32 15.90
N LEU A 54 3.74 25.55 15.68
CA LEU A 54 4.21 26.53 14.69
C LEU A 54 3.81 26.12 13.25
N PRO A 55 4.11 24.89 12.74
CA PRO A 55 3.64 24.45 11.43
C PRO A 55 2.11 24.44 11.32
N LEU A 56 1.39 24.01 12.36
CA LEU A 56 -0.07 23.99 12.38
C LEU A 56 -0.65 25.41 12.28
N LEU A 57 -0.08 26.37 13.02
CA LEU A 57 -0.48 27.78 12.97
C LEU A 57 -0.23 28.36 11.58
N ILE A 58 0.96 28.11 11.01
CA ILE A 58 1.31 28.57 9.66
C ILE A 58 0.33 27.98 8.64
N MET A 59 0.05 26.67 8.72
CA MET A 59 -0.94 26.02 7.85
C MET A 59 -2.32 26.67 8.02
N LEU A 60 -2.82 26.83 9.24
CA LEU A 60 -4.13 27.42 9.50
C LEU A 60 -4.23 28.85 8.96
N VAL A 61 -3.25 29.72 9.23
CA VAL A 61 -3.24 31.10 8.74
C VAL A 61 -3.14 31.15 7.21
N MET A 62 -2.21 30.39 6.62
CA MET A 62 -2.02 30.37 5.17
C MET A 62 -3.27 29.85 4.46
N TYR A 63 -3.86 28.75 4.93
CA TYR A 63 -5.05 28.17 4.32
C TYR A 63 -6.31 29.00 4.56
N THR A 64 -6.49 29.61 5.74
CA THR A 64 -7.61 30.54 5.96
C THR A 64 -7.51 31.75 5.04
N ARG A 65 -6.32 32.34 4.88
CA ARG A 65 -6.10 33.44 3.92
C ARG A 65 -6.43 33.02 2.49
N ILE A 66 -5.95 31.85 2.05
CA ILE A 66 -6.24 31.32 0.71
C ILE A 66 -7.74 31.07 0.55
N TYR A 67 -8.39 30.46 1.54
CA TYR A 67 -9.83 30.18 1.51
C TYR A 67 -10.65 31.46 1.44
N LEU A 68 -10.29 32.49 2.23
CA LEU A 68 -10.97 33.78 2.23
C LEU A 68 -10.82 34.50 0.89
N VAL A 69 -9.59 34.53 0.33
CA VAL A 69 -9.34 35.11 -0.99
C VAL A 69 -10.12 34.35 -2.07
N ALA A 70 -10.11 33.02 -2.03
CA ALA A 70 -10.88 32.19 -2.95
C ALA A 70 -12.38 32.47 -2.85
N ARG A 71 -12.91 32.57 -1.61
CA ARG A 71 -14.34 32.81 -1.37
C ARG A 71 -14.75 34.23 -1.75
N TYR A 72 -13.86 35.21 -1.59
CA TYR A 72 -14.07 36.58 -2.05
C TYR A 72 -14.19 36.64 -3.58
N HIS A 73 -13.29 35.99 -4.32
CA HIS A 73 -13.38 35.93 -5.78
C HIS A 73 -14.58 35.11 -6.28
N ALA A 74 -14.92 34.00 -5.62
CA ALA A 74 -16.07 33.18 -5.99
C ALA A 74 -17.40 33.92 -5.85
N ARG A 75 -17.57 34.71 -4.78
CA ARG A 75 -18.76 35.55 -4.56
C ARG A 75 -18.91 36.65 -5.60
N ARG A 76 -17.81 37.24 -6.07
CA ARG A 76 -17.83 38.29 -7.10
C ARG A 76 -18.14 37.78 -8.49
N ILE A 77 -17.81 36.52 -8.79
CA ILE A 77 -17.95 35.91 -10.12
C ILE A 77 -19.24 35.05 -10.21
N GLY A 78 -20.07 35.02 -9.15
CA GLY A 78 -21.30 34.20 -9.13
C GLY A 78 -21.04 32.69 -9.20
N ARG A 79 -19.87 32.23 -8.74
CA ARG A 79 -19.44 30.84 -8.88
C ARG A 79 -20.18 29.91 -7.91
N ASN A 80 -20.55 28.72 -8.39
CA ASN A 80 -21.27 27.71 -7.61
C ASN A 80 -20.54 27.31 -6.32
N TYR A 81 -21.14 27.65 -5.17
CA TYR A 81 -20.66 27.34 -3.81
C TYR A 81 -20.30 25.86 -3.60
N ALA A 82 -21.00 24.95 -4.29
CA ALA A 82 -20.75 23.51 -4.25
C ALA A 82 -19.32 23.10 -4.72
N THR A 83 -18.72 23.88 -5.64
CA THR A 83 -17.36 23.61 -6.13
C THR A 83 -16.29 24.01 -5.11
N ASP A 84 -16.52 25.08 -4.36
CA ASP A 84 -15.59 25.59 -3.35
C ASP A 84 -15.62 24.73 -2.08
N ILE A 85 -16.79 24.22 -1.67
CA ILE A 85 -16.91 23.24 -0.56
C ILE A 85 -16.04 22.01 -0.84
N LYS A 86 -16.01 21.57 -2.09
CA LYS A 86 -15.28 20.36 -2.50
C LYS A 86 -13.76 20.55 -2.44
N ALA A 87 -13.26 21.74 -2.72
CA ALA A 87 -11.84 22.07 -2.55
C ALA A 87 -11.47 22.27 -1.07
N ALA A 88 -12.37 22.89 -0.28
CA ALA A 88 -12.17 23.06 1.16
C ALA A 88 -12.10 21.72 1.91
N LYS A 89 -12.87 20.71 1.47
CA LYS A 89 -12.79 19.33 2.00
C LYS A 89 -11.37 18.78 1.93
N THR A 90 -10.63 19.07 0.86
CA THR A 90 -9.28 18.54 0.71
C THR A 90 -8.34 19.10 1.77
N ILE A 91 -8.43 20.41 1.99
CA ILE A 91 -7.62 21.13 2.97
C ILE A 91 -7.97 20.67 4.40
N ALA A 92 -9.26 20.48 4.69
CA ALA A 92 -9.70 19.96 5.99
C ALA A 92 -9.15 18.55 6.27
N VAL A 93 -9.10 17.68 5.26
CA VAL A 93 -8.51 16.33 5.40
C VAL A 93 -7.00 16.40 5.64
N VAL A 94 -6.26 17.30 4.97
CA VAL A 94 -4.82 17.49 5.19
C VAL A 94 -4.54 17.93 6.63
N ILE A 95 -5.20 19.00 7.08
CA ILE A 95 -5.01 19.55 8.43
C ILE A 95 -5.47 18.54 9.48
N GLY A 96 -6.63 17.92 9.29
CA GLY A 96 -7.16 16.91 10.20
C GLY A 96 -6.27 15.67 10.29
N GLY A 97 -5.76 15.17 9.17
CA GLY A 97 -4.81 14.05 9.13
C GLY A 97 -3.52 14.35 9.87
N PHE A 98 -2.94 15.53 9.66
CA PHE A 98 -1.76 15.99 10.40
C PHE A 98 -2.02 16.03 11.91
N VAL A 99 -3.14 16.62 12.35
CA VAL A 99 -3.50 16.70 13.78
C VAL A 99 -3.72 15.31 14.37
N ILE A 100 -4.50 14.45 13.73
CA ILE A 100 -4.82 13.11 14.26
C ILE A 100 -3.56 12.25 14.40
N CYS A 101 -2.62 12.33 13.46
CA CYS A 101 -1.39 11.55 13.51
C CYS A 101 -0.38 12.05 14.54
N TRP A 102 -0.29 13.36 14.76
CA TRP A 102 0.77 13.95 15.59
C TRP A 102 0.32 14.38 16.98
N LEU A 103 -0.93 14.81 17.14
CA LEU A 103 -1.44 15.31 18.43
C LEU A 103 -1.26 14.29 19.57
N PRO A 104 -1.56 12.99 19.42
CA PRO A 104 -1.40 12.02 20.51
C PRO A 104 0.06 11.91 21.00
N PHE A 105 1.02 11.95 20.08
CA PHE A 105 2.44 11.93 20.42
C PHE A 105 2.85 13.18 21.19
N PHE A 106 2.45 14.37 20.73
CA PHE A 106 2.76 15.61 21.44
C PHE A 106 2.05 15.72 22.79
N VAL A 107 0.86 15.13 22.95
CA VAL A 107 0.20 14.99 24.26
C VAL A 107 1.04 14.14 25.21
N VAL A 108 1.62 13.02 24.76
CA VAL A 108 2.56 12.23 25.57
C VAL A 108 3.78 13.06 25.98
N VAL A 109 4.38 13.79 25.04
CA VAL A 109 5.54 14.65 25.33
C VAL A 109 5.21 15.70 26.39
N LEU A 110 4.04 16.34 26.29
CA LEU A 110 3.55 17.31 27.27
C LEU A 110 3.22 16.65 28.63
N SER A 111 2.69 15.43 28.65
CA SER A 111 2.47 14.68 29.88
C SER A 111 3.79 14.42 30.62
N VAL A 112 4.84 13.99 29.89
CA VAL A 112 6.19 13.81 30.46
C VAL A 112 6.73 15.15 30.97
N ALA A 113 6.54 16.25 30.24
CA ALA A 113 6.96 17.58 30.67
C ALA A 113 6.30 18.03 31.99
N ASN A 114 5.04 17.62 32.20
CA ASN A 114 4.27 17.89 33.41
C ASN A 114 4.40 16.81 34.49
N ARG A 115 5.29 15.83 34.31
CA ARG A 115 5.49 14.68 35.21
C ARG A 115 4.20 13.87 35.47
N THR A 116 3.28 13.86 34.51
CA THR A 116 2.05 13.06 34.63
C THR A 116 2.29 11.64 34.12
N PRO A 117 1.89 10.61 34.88
CA PRO A 117 2.05 9.22 34.46
C PRO A 117 1.21 8.97 33.20
N THR A 118 1.83 8.38 32.19
CA THR A 118 1.17 8.04 30.92
C THR A 118 1.12 6.53 30.78
N HIS A 119 -0.08 5.99 30.49
CA HIS A 119 -0.25 4.55 30.33
C HIS A 119 0.46 4.02 29.07
N VAL A 120 1.09 2.86 29.16
CA VAL A 120 1.87 2.24 28.05
C VAL A 120 1.02 2.04 26.79
N THR A 121 -0.24 1.65 26.94
CA THR A 121 -1.18 1.53 25.81
C THR A 121 -1.35 2.85 25.07
N PHE A 122 -1.46 3.97 25.78
CA PHE A 122 -1.62 5.29 25.16
C PHE A 122 -0.35 5.71 24.41
N PHE A 123 0.82 5.46 24.99
CA PHE A 123 2.11 5.66 24.31
C PHE A 123 2.21 4.85 23.01
N ASN A 124 1.83 3.57 23.04
CA ASN A 124 1.86 2.69 21.87
C ASN A 124 0.90 3.18 20.79
N VAL A 125 -0.33 3.55 21.15
CA VAL A 125 -1.31 4.10 20.20
C VAL A 125 -0.78 5.39 19.57
N ALA A 126 -0.20 6.29 20.35
CA ALA A 126 0.41 7.51 19.84
C ALA A 126 1.52 7.23 18.83
N LYS A 127 2.38 6.24 19.11
CA LYS A 127 3.43 5.80 18.18
C LYS A 127 2.89 5.19 16.90
N TRP A 128 1.86 4.35 16.98
CA TRP A 128 1.22 3.80 15.79
C TRP A 128 0.59 4.89 14.91
N LEU A 129 -0.05 5.90 15.51
CA LEU A 129 -0.62 7.03 14.79
C LEU A 129 0.45 7.89 14.10
N GLU A 130 1.61 8.07 14.73
CA GLU A 130 2.79 8.71 14.12
C GLU A 130 3.25 7.94 12.88
N TYR A 131 3.36 6.60 12.95
CA TYR A 131 3.75 5.79 11.79
C TYR A 131 2.69 5.80 10.67
N LEU A 132 1.40 5.88 11.01
CA LEU A 132 0.32 6.00 10.03
C LEU A 132 0.37 7.32 9.24
N ASN A 133 1.09 8.35 9.71
CA ASN A 133 1.30 9.60 8.98
C ASN A 133 1.86 9.36 7.57
N SER A 134 2.81 8.43 7.43
CA SER A 134 3.38 8.05 6.14
C SER A 134 2.35 7.39 5.22
N CYS A 135 1.42 6.61 5.77
CA CYS A 135 0.32 5.98 5.03
C CYS A 135 -0.79 6.97 4.66
N LEU A 136 -0.97 8.02 5.45
CA LEU A 136 -1.91 9.09 5.14
C LEU A 136 -1.46 9.94 3.95
N ASN A 137 -0.16 10.03 3.66
CA ASN A 137 0.34 10.80 2.52
C ASN A 137 -0.34 10.35 1.20
N PRO A 138 -0.30 9.08 0.76
CA PRO A 138 -1.10 8.61 -0.37
C PRO A 138 -2.60 8.88 -0.23
N VAL A 139 -3.21 8.71 0.94
CA VAL A 139 -4.67 8.95 1.14
C VAL A 139 -5.04 10.42 0.93
N ILE A 140 -4.20 11.33 1.43
CA ILE A 140 -4.33 12.78 1.24
C ILE A 140 -4.22 13.13 -0.24
N TYR A 141 -3.32 12.51 -0.99
CA TYR A 141 -3.20 12.80 -2.43
C TYR A 141 -4.29 12.10 -3.27
N THR A 142 -4.73 10.90 -2.88
CA THR A 142 -5.59 10.03 -3.71
C THR A 142 -7.08 10.17 -3.43
N CYS A 143 -7.47 10.25 -2.16
CA CYS A 143 -8.89 10.31 -1.76
C CYS A 143 -9.42 11.74 -1.73
N SER A 144 -8.52 12.71 -1.58
CA SER A 144 -8.87 14.12 -1.41
C SER A 144 -9.16 14.82 -2.74
N ASN A 145 -8.76 14.24 -3.88
CA ASN A 145 -9.04 14.78 -5.21
C ASN A 145 -9.89 13.79 -6.03
N ARG A 146 -11.04 14.23 -6.56
CA ARG A 146 -11.94 13.35 -7.35
C ARG A 146 -11.27 12.76 -8.59
N THR A 147 -10.29 13.47 -9.16
CA THR A 147 -9.52 13.03 -10.31
C THR A 147 -8.64 11.83 -9.95
N TYR A 148 -7.87 11.92 -8.86
CA TYR A 148 -7.04 10.81 -8.38
C TYR A 148 -7.88 9.61 -7.90
N ARG A 149 -8.98 9.84 -7.18
CA ARG A 149 -9.90 8.76 -6.78
C ARG A 149 -10.47 8.00 -7.98
N SER A 150 -10.72 8.71 -9.09
CA SER A 150 -11.21 8.09 -10.33
C SER A 150 -10.11 7.27 -11.03
N ALA A 151 -8.87 7.76 -11.04
CA ALA A 151 -7.72 7.03 -11.57
C ALA A 151 -7.41 5.77 -10.75
N PHE A 152 -7.44 5.86 -9.42
CA PHE A 152 -7.25 4.71 -8.53
C PHE A 152 -8.37 3.69 -8.65
N LYS A 153 -9.63 4.12 -8.80
CA LYS A 153 -10.74 3.19 -9.09
C LYS A 153 -10.54 2.46 -10.42
N LYS A 154 -10.02 3.13 -11.45
CA LYS A 154 -9.69 2.48 -12.73
C LYS A 154 -8.54 1.49 -12.57
N LEU A 155 -7.50 1.85 -11.82
CA LEU A 155 -6.37 0.96 -11.53
C LEU A 155 -6.80 -0.27 -10.72
N PHE A 156 -7.59 -0.10 -9.67
CA PHE A 156 -8.14 -1.20 -8.88
C PHE A 156 -9.03 -2.13 -9.71
N ARG A 157 -9.87 -1.58 -10.60
CA ARG A 157 -10.66 -2.39 -11.53
C ARG A 157 -9.77 -3.21 -12.46
N ARG A 158 -8.73 -2.59 -13.04
CA ARG A 158 -7.75 -3.28 -13.90
C ARG A 158 -6.96 -4.37 -13.15
N CYS A 159 -6.50 -4.10 -11.93
CA CYS A 159 -5.82 -5.12 -11.11
C CYS A 159 -6.76 -6.28 -10.78
N ARG A 160 -8.02 -6.00 -10.41
CA ARG A 160 -9.02 -7.04 -10.15
C ARG A 160 -9.35 -7.86 -11.40
N GLU A 161 -9.45 -7.21 -12.55
CA GLU A 161 -9.65 -7.88 -13.84
C GLU A 161 -8.45 -8.73 -14.24
N LYS A 162 -7.22 -8.27 -13.95
CA LYS A 162 -5.98 -9.03 -14.21
C LYS A 162 -5.93 -10.30 -13.35
N ILE A 163 -6.16 -10.19 -12.04
CA ILE A 163 -6.22 -11.34 -11.13
C ILE A 163 -7.29 -12.34 -11.59
N ARG A 164 -8.47 -11.83 -12.01
CA ARG A 164 -9.55 -12.69 -12.52
C ARG A 164 -9.18 -13.41 -13.82
N ARG A 165 -8.40 -12.78 -14.71
CA ARG A 165 -7.91 -13.42 -15.94
C ARG A 165 -6.89 -14.51 -15.63
N GLU A 166 -5.90 -14.21 -14.79
CA GLU A 166 -4.89 -15.19 -14.35
C GLU A 166 -5.52 -16.43 -13.73
N ASP A 167 -6.55 -16.26 -12.89
CA ASP A 167 -7.32 -17.37 -12.30
C ASP A 167 -8.13 -18.17 -13.36
N SER A 168 -8.72 -17.47 -14.33
CA SER A 168 -9.45 -18.11 -15.44
C SER A 168 -8.53 -18.91 -16.36
N ASP A 169 -7.34 -18.39 -16.66
CA ASP A 169 -6.34 -19.03 -17.51
C ASP A 169 -5.73 -20.25 -16.80
N ALA A 170 -5.52 -20.17 -15.47
CA ALA A 170 -5.08 -21.29 -14.66
C ALA A 170 -6.13 -22.43 -14.64
N LEU A 171 -7.41 -22.10 -14.44
CA LEU A 171 -8.51 -23.07 -14.48
C LEU A 171 -8.69 -23.68 -15.87
N ALA A 172 -8.56 -22.89 -16.94
CA ALA A 172 -8.62 -23.37 -18.31
C ALA A 172 -7.49 -24.37 -18.60
N GLY A 173 -6.25 -24.05 -18.19
CA GLY A 173 -5.12 -24.97 -18.31
C GLY A 173 -5.37 -26.31 -17.63
N VAL A 174 -5.87 -26.31 -16.39
CA VAL A 174 -6.22 -27.55 -15.66
C VAL A 174 -7.26 -28.39 -16.41
N SER A 175 -8.30 -27.74 -16.97
CA SER A 175 -9.33 -28.44 -17.74
C SER A 175 -8.75 -29.08 -19.01
N THR A 176 -7.85 -28.40 -19.71
CA THR A 176 -7.19 -28.91 -20.92
C THR A 176 -6.36 -30.16 -20.60
N TRP A 177 -5.55 -30.13 -19.52
CA TRP A 177 -4.76 -31.29 -19.10
C TRP A 177 -5.65 -32.48 -18.73
N LYS A 178 -6.80 -32.23 -18.10
CA LYS A 178 -7.76 -33.26 -17.75
C LYS A 178 -8.37 -33.92 -18.99
N THR A 179 -8.79 -33.13 -19.98
CA THR A 179 -9.31 -33.65 -21.26
C THR A 179 -8.27 -34.44 -22.04
N VAL A 180 -7.01 -33.98 -22.07
CA VAL A 180 -5.91 -34.71 -22.72
C VAL A 180 -5.64 -36.05 -22.03
N ALA A 181 -5.62 -36.07 -20.69
CA ALA A 181 -5.43 -37.29 -19.91
C ALA A 181 -6.58 -38.29 -20.12
N GLU A 182 -7.83 -37.81 -20.12
CA GLU A 182 -9.02 -38.64 -20.41
C GLU A 182 -8.96 -39.21 -21.84
N THR A 183 -8.57 -38.40 -22.83
CA THR A 183 -8.40 -38.85 -24.22
C THR A 183 -7.33 -39.94 -24.33
N HIS A 184 -6.17 -39.74 -23.70
CA HIS A 184 -5.08 -40.73 -23.69
C HIS A 184 -5.50 -42.06 -23.03
N ALA A 185 -6.31 -42.01 -21.97
CA ALA A 185 -6.81 -43.19 -21.29
C ALA A 185 -7.81 -43.99 -22.16
N ILE A 186 -8.66 -43.31 -22.93
CA ILE A 186 -9.60 -43.94 -23.86
C ILE A 186 -8.84 -44.63 -25.00
N THR A 187 -7.86 -43.97 -25.62
CA THR A 187 -7.05 -44.55 -26.70
C THR A 187 -6.28 -45.80 -26.24
N HIS A 188 -5.72 -45.79 -25.02
CA HIS A 188 -5.08 -46.99 -24.46
C HIS A 188 -6.07 -48.15 -24.24
N ARG A 189 -7.32 -47.85 -23.87
CA ARG A 189 -8.36 -48.85 -23.65
C ARG A 189 -8.85 -49.45 -24.98
N GLU A 190 -9.02 -48.63 -26.01
CA GLU A 190 -9.38 -49.08 -27.36
C GLU A 190 -8.27 -49.96 -27.97
N ALA A 191 -7.00 -49.54 -27.86
CA ALA A 191 -5.85 -50.35 -28.32
C ALA A 191 -5.76 -51.72 -27.61
N SER A 192 -6.13 -51.79 -26.32
CA SER A 192 -6.18 -53.06 -25.58
C SER A 192 -7.36 -53.97 -25.96
N SER A 193 -8.46 -53.39 -26.46
CA SER A 193 -9.63 -54.15 -26.89
C SER A 193 -9.44 -54.80 -28.27
N ASP A 194 -8.74 -54.13 -29.18
CA ASP A 194 -8.43 -54.67 -30.52
C ASP A 194 -7.44 -55.85 -30.46
N GLN A 195 -6.51 -55.86 -29.50
CA GLN A 195 -5.61 -56.99 -29.28
C GLN A 195 -6.35 -58.25 -28.78
N SER A 196 -7.51 -58.08 -28.14
CA SER A 196 -8.32 -59.18 -27.59
C SER A 196 -9.19 -59.87 -28.65
N GLY A 197 -9.40 -59.25 -29.82
CA GLY A 197 -10.18 -59.79 -30.93
C GLY A 197 -9.40 -60.69 -31.90
N LEU A 198 -8.09 -60.87 -31.71
CA LEU A 198 -7.23 -61.58 -32.66
C LEU A 198 -6.35 -62.63 -31.96
N ILE A 199 -6.96 -63.70 -31.44
CA ILE A 199 -6.23 -64.92 -31.00
C ILE A 199 -6.80 -66.14 -31.74
N THR A 200 -6.01 -66.70 -32.67
CA THR A 200 -5.92 -68.12 -33.06
C THR A 200 -4.47 -68.40 -33.53
N PRO A 201 -3.94 -69.65 -33.48
CA PRO A 201 -2.78 -69.98 -32.65
C PRO A 201 -1.55 -70.41 -33.45
N SER A 202 -0.36 -70.44 -32.81
CA SER A 202 0.60 -71.56 -32.89
C SER A 202 1.91 -71.25 -32.13
N ASN A 203 2.42 -72.28 -31.44
CA ASN A 203 3.78 -72.45 -30.94
C ASN A 203 4.26 -71.66 -29.70
N GLY A 204 4.13 -72.29 -28.53
CA GLY A 204 4.84 -71.90 -27.31
C GLY A 204 5.19 -73.05 -26.38
N LYS A 205 5.14 -74.31 -26.86
CA LYS A 205 5.48 -75.54 -26.11
C LYS A 205 6.99 -75.69 -25.85
N ALA A 206 7.71 -74.58 -25.72
CA ALA A 206 9.16 -74.51 -25.58
C ALA A 206 9.63 -73.55 -24.46
N ILE A 207 8.72 -72.85 -23.76
CA ILE A 207 9.07 -71.84 -22.75
C ILE A 207 8.86 -72.36 -21.32
N GLU A 208 8.22 -73.52 -21.16
CA GLU A 208 7.86 -74.09 -19.85
C GLU A 208 9.04 -74.74 -19.11
N ASP A 209 10.18 -74.99 -19.77
CA ASP A 209 11.29 -75.76 -19.16
C ASP A 209 12.51 -74.93 -18.72
N ALA A 210 12.57 -73.61 -19.00
CA ALA A 210 13.82 -72.84 -18.84
C ALA A 210 13.85 -71.84 -17.68
N ILE A 211 12.74 -71.57 -16.98
CA ILE A 211 12.72 -70.53 -15.92
C ILE A 211 12.76 -71.14 -14.51
N ASN A 212 12.69 -72.46 -14.37
CA ASN A 212 12.68 -73.13 -13.06
C ASN A 212 14.07 -73.48 -12.50
N GLU A 213 15.08 -72.63 -12.71
CA GLU A 213 16.39 -72.81 -12.09
C GLU A 213 16.90 -71.49 -11.48
N ASN A 214 17.15 -71.53 -10.16
CA ASN A 214 17.85 -70.54 -9.31
C ASN A 214 16.98 -69.54 -8.51
N VAL A 215 16.36 -70.05 -7.45
CA VAL A 215 16.12 -69.30 -6.20
C VAL A 215 17.41 -69.38 -5.35
N PRO A 216 17.94 -68.25 -4.82
CA PRO A 216 17.78 -68.04 -3.37
C PRO A 216 17.57 -66.59 -2.92
N LEU A 217 16.77 -66.52 -1.85
CA LEU A 217 16.51 -65.42 -0.92
C LEU A 217 17.75 -64.60 -0.52
N LYS A 218 17.58 -63.27 -0.38
CA LYS A 218 18.13 -62.55 0.78
C LYS A 218 17.49 -61.18 0.99
N ASP A 219 16.91 -61.03 2.19
CA ASP A 219 16.58 -59.77 2.84
C ASP A 219 17.77 -58.80 2.87
N LYS A 220 17.50 -57.49 2.89
CA LYS A 220 17.92 -56.62 4.00
C LYS A 220 17.34 -55.21 3.92
N HIS A 221 16.80 -54.84 5.08
CA HIS A 221 16.35 -53.56 5.59
C HIS A 221 17.56 -52.75 6.10
N CYS A 222 17.58 -51.41 5.90
CA CYS A 222 18.31 -50.37 6.67
C CYS A 222 17.90 -49.01 6.10
N GLU A 223 17.29 -48.11 6.88
CA GLU A 223 17.91 -47.08 7.75
C GLU A 223 18.72 -46.06 6.93
N ILE A 224 18.58 -44.74 7.10
CA ILE A 224 18.43 -43.93 8.34
C ILE A 224 17.49 -42.74 8.07
#